data_AF-A0A1M7KHV6-F1
#
_entry.id   AF-A0A1M7KHV6-F1
#
_cell.length_a   1.000
_cell.length_b   1.000
_cell.length_c   1.000
_cell.angle_alpha   90.00
_cell.angle_beta   90.00
_cell.angle_gamma   90.00
#
_symmetry.space_group_name_H-M   'P 1'
#
loop_
_entity.id
_entity.type
_entity.pdbx_description
1 polymer ?
#
loop_
_entity_poly.entity_id
_entity_poly.type
_entity_poly.pdbx_seq_one_letter_code
_entity_poly.pdbx_strand_id
1 'polypeptide(L)'
;MNPTHQATALLIASNPFTRGYDKLYIERLLMIAYEDGCPPCFRPMHDSQAHLPDDTLQLVPCIFNDDFALISEGQSILNELDGCCPSNGLVHQVVYAVIGEVFNEQCHVADFDSLKEAKSVVLRLSFETGHYSRAWEISTAHLTEEALRYLEHRAGYFYSSPTGLLFEPFVLKDCNGIGCS
;
A
#
# COMPACT_ATOMS: atom_id res chain seq x y z
N MET A 1 -23.88 7.06 6.68
CA MET A 1 -22.79 6.08 6.79
C MET A 1 -23.44 4.70 6.81
N ASN A 2 -23.13 3.84 5.83
CA ASN A 2 -23.83 2.57 5.65
C ASN A 2 -23.26 1.51 6.61
N PRO A 3 -24.06 0.92 7.51
CA PRO A 3 -23.59 -0.05 8.51
C PRO A 3 -23.05 -1.35 7.90
N THR A 4 -23.33 -1.60 6.63
CA THR A 4 -22.89 -2.79 5.88
C THR A 4 -21.39 -2.80 5.59
N HIS A 5 -20.75 -1.64 5.36
CA HIS A 5 -19.29 -1.57 5.09
C HIS A 5 -18.46 -1.86 6.35
N GLN A 6 -18.93 -1.44 7.53
CA GLN A 6 -18.24 -1.67 8.80
C GLN A 6 -18.27 -3.15 9.22
N ALA A 7 -19.36 -3.87 8.94
CA ALA A 7 -19.46 -5.30 9.26
C ALA A 7 -18.53 -6.16 8.40
N THR A 8 -18.36 -5.81 7.11
CA THR A 8 -17.44 -6.49 6.20
C THR A 8 -15.98 -6.27 6.59
N ALA A 9 -15.60 -5.05 6.97
CA ALA A 9 -14.24 -4.74 7.44
C ALA A 9 -13.84 -5.53 8.71
N LEU A 10 -14.78 -5.77 9.63
CA LEU A 10 -14.53 -6.50 10.89
C LEU A 10 -14.42 -8.02 10.71
N LEU A 11 -15.20 -8.64 9.82
CA LEU A 11 -15.13 -10.08 9.53
C LEU A 11 -13.83 -10.49 8.82
N ILE A 12 -13.19 -9.53 8.15
CA ILE A 12 -11.98 -9.71 7.35
C ILE A 12 -10.70 -9.66 8.19
N ALA A 13 -10.69 -8.87 9.27
CA ALA A 13 -9.58 -8.84 10.24
C ALA A 13 -9.35 -10.21 10.92
N SER A 14 -10.31 -11.14 10.80
CA SER A 14 -10.25 -12.50 11.33
C SER A 14 -9.60 -13.52 10.39
N ASN A 15 -9.38 -13.23 9.10
CA ASN A 15 -8.76 -14.18 8.19
C ASN A 15 -7.23 -13.96 8.12
N PRO A 16 -6.43 -14.86 8.72
CA PRO A 16 -4.96 -14.75 8.70
C PRO A 16 -4.36 -14.85 7.30
N PHE A 17 -5.08 -15.47 6.36
CA PHE A 17 -4.63 -15.65 4.98
C PHE A 17 -4.96 -14.46 4.08
N THR A 18 -5.67 -13.45 4.57
CA THR A 18 -5.87 -12.20 3.86
C THR A 18 -4.51 -11.61 3.50
N ARG A 19 -4.26 -11.46 2.19
CA ARG A 19 -3.10 -10.74 1.69
C ARG A 19 -3.23 -9.28 2.13
N GLY A 20 -2.14 -8.67 2.59
CA GLY A 20 -2.12 -7.24 2.91
C GLY A 20 -2.28 -6.41 1.64
N TYR A 21 -1.69 -5.21 1.62
CA TYR A 21 -1.66 -4.39 0.42
C TYR A 21 -1.10 -5.16 -0.79
N ASP A 22 -1.82 -5.13 -1.90
CA ASP A 22 -1.37 -5.63 -3.22
C ASP A 22 -1.24 -4.46 -4.20
N LYS A 23 -0.61 -4.68 -5.36
CA LYS A 23 -0.46 -3.70 -6.45
C LYS A 23 0.00 -2.31 -5.99
N LEU A 24 1.01 -2.29 -5.13
CA LEU A 24 1.59 -1.05 -4.62
C LEU A 24 2.17 -0.19 -5.75
N TYR A 25 1.85 1.10 -5.74
CA TYR A 25 2.44 2.07 -6.65
C TYR A 25 2.63 3.42 -5.96
N ILE A 26 3.39 4.32 -6.59
CA ILE A 26 3.76 5.61 -6.03
C ILE A 26 3.17 6.71 -6.90
N GLU A 27 2.46 7.64 -6.28
CA GLU A 27 2.02 8.89 -6.89
C GLU A 27 2.84 10.06 -6.37
N ARG A 28 3.26 10.93 -7.29
CA ARG A 28 3.93 12.20 -6.97
C ARG A 28 2.87 13.29 -6.88
N LEU A 29 2.68 13.83 -5.68
CA LEU A 29 1.64 14.80 -5.35
C LEU A 29 2.24 16.13 -4.90
N LEU A 30 1.54 17.20 -5.20
CA LEU A 30 1.78 18.53 -4.65
C LEU A 30 0.90 18.72 -3.43
N MET A 31 1.50 19.04 -2.29
CA MET A 31 0.76 19.52 -1.12
C MET A 31 0.52 21.02 -1.30
N ILE A 32 -0.73 21.41 -1.50
CA ILE A 32 -1.12 22.78 -1.87
C ILE A 32 -1.85 23.43 -0.69
N ALA A 33 -1.35 24.58 -0.27
CA ALA A 33 -2.01 25.43 0.72
C ALA A 33 -2.92 26.45 0.01
N TYR A 34 -4.13 26.60 0.54
CA TYR A 34 -5.07 27.65 0.12
C TYR A 34 -4.69 28.99 0.75
N GLU A 35 -5.02 30.10 0.08
CA GLU A 35 -4.78 31.45 0.59
C GLU A 35 -5.66 31.79 1.81
N ASP A 36 -6.82 31.17 1.93
CA ASP A 36 -7.83 31.42 2.97
C ASP A 36 -7.58 30.65 4.28
N GLY A 37 -6.48 29.89 4.37
CA GLY A 37 -6.14 29.08 5.54
C GLY A 37 -6.94 27.78 5.67
N CYS A 38 -7.64 27.34 4.61
CA CYS A 38 -8.22 26.00 4.56
C CYS A 38 -7.14 24.90 4.69
N PRO A 39 -7.51 23.69 5.15
CA PRO A 39 -6.60 22.54 5.17
C PRO A 39 -5.97 22.31 3.78
N PRO A 40 -4.68 21.94 3.72
CA PRO A 40 -4.03 21.71 2.44
C PRO A 40 -4.67 20.53 1.70
N CYS A 41 -4.62 20.58 0.38
CA CYS A 41 -5.02 19.47 -0.48
C CYS A 41 -3.82 18.86 -1.18
N PHE A 42 -4.00 17.64 -1.69
CA PHE A 42 -2.99 16.92 -2.45
C PHE A 42 -3.50 16.73 -3.87
N ARG A 43 -2.71 17.14 -4.86
CA ARG A 43 -3.04 16.98 -6.27
C ARG A 43 -1.84 16.47 -7.05
N PRO A 44 -2.03 15.52 -7.99
CA PRO A 44 -0.97 15.17 -8.91
C PRO A 44 -0.63 16.37 -9.79
N MET A 45 0.63 16.46 -10.17
CA MET A 45 1.07 17.42 -11.18
C MET A 45 0.56 16.95 -12.55
N HIS A 46 0.03 17.88 -13.34
CA HIS A 46 -0.38 17.57 -14.71
C HIS A 46 0.81 17.08 -15.56
N ASP A 47 0.58 16.11 -16.45
CA ASP A 47 1.61 15.42 -17.23
C ASP A 47 2.51 16.36 -18.05
N SER A 48 1.98 17.48 -18.53
CA SER A 48 2.76 18.50 -19.26
C SER A 48 3.92 19.08 -18.44
N GLN A 49 3.82 19.02 -17.11
CA GLN A 49 4.80 19.57 -16.18
C GLN A 49 5.55 18.49 -15.39
N ALA A 50 5.31 17.20 -15.64
CA ALA A 50 5.94 16.09 -14.92
C ALA A 50 7.49 16.10 -14.94
N HIS A 51 8.10 16.85 -15.85
CA HIS A 51 9.53 17.05 -15.97
C HIS A 51 10.12 18.03 -14.94
N LEU A 52 9.30 18.82 -14.25
CA LEU A 52 9.76 19.80 -13.26
C LEU A 52 10.33 19.11 -12.03
N PRO A 53 11.56 19.46 -11.59
CA PRO A 53 12.20 18.82 -10.44
C PRO A 53 11.66 19.35 -9.10
N ASP A 54 11.65 18.50 -8.07
CA ASP A 54 10.99 18.77 -6.78
C ASP A 54 11.48 20.04 -6.07
N ASP A 55 12.78 20.32 -6.17
CA ASP A 55 13.45 21.47 -5.54
C ASP A 55 12.99 22.82 -6.11
N THR A 56 12.43 22.82 -7.32
CA THR A 56 11.89 24.02 -7.96
C THR A 56 10.42 24.29 -7.65
N LEU A 57 9.76 23.40 -6.89
CA LEU A 57 8.31 23.46 -6.68
C LEU A 57 7.92 23.96 -5.30
N GLN A 58 8.88 24.20 -4.41
CA GLN A 58 8.60 24.66 -3.06
C GLN A 58 8.25 26.15 -3.03
N LEU A 59 7.12 26.50 -2.40
CA LEU A 59 6.60 27.87 -2.29
C LEU A 59 6.33 28.52 -3.65
N VAL A 60 5.92 27.72 -4.65
CA VAL A 60 5.60 28.22 -5.98
C VAL A 60 4.07 28.30 -6.17
N PRO A 61 3.54 29.38 -6.75
CA PRO A 61 2.14 29.50 -7.09
C PRO A 61 1.68 28.43 -8.09
N CYS A 62 0.48 27.91 -7.87
CA CYS A 62 -0.16 26.96 -8.77
C CYS A 62 -1.66 27.24 -8.92
N ILE A 63 -2.21 26.77 -10.03
CA ILE A 63 -3.64 26.65 -10.25
C ILE A 63 -4.02 25.16 -10.26
N PHE A 64 -5.22 24.83 -9.79
CA PHE A 64 -5.64 23.42 -9.69
C PHE A 64 -7.16 23.25 -9.71
N ASN A 65 -7.58 22.01 -9.93
CA ASN A 65 -8.95 21.52 -9.79
C ASN A 65 -8.96 20.26 -8.91
N ASP A 66 -10.02 19.44 -8.99
CA ASP A 66 -10.12 18.23 -8.18
C ASP A 66 -9.21 17.09 -8.65
N ASP A 67 -8.73 17.14 -9.89
CA ASP A 67 -8.00 16.06 -10.53
C ASP A 67 -6.49 16.33 -10.59
N PHE A 68 -6.05 17.56 -10.86
CA PHE A 68 -4.64 17.90 -11.05
C PHE A 68 -4.30 19.34 -10.68
N ALA A 69 -3.00 19.62 -10.60
CA ALA A 69 -2.44 20.95 -10.40
C ALA A 69 -1.40 21.31 -11.47
N LEU A 70 -1.29 22.61 -11.74
CA LEU A 70 -0.36 23.24 -12.69
C LEU A 70 0.40 24.38 -12.00
N ILE A 71 1.71 24.39 -12.15
CA ILE A 71 2.57 25.49 -11.74
C ILE A 71 2.35 26.67 -12.68
N SER A 72 1.99 27.83 -12.13
CA SER A 72 1.69 29.03 -12.89
C SER A 72 2.91 29.94 -13.07
N GLU A 73 3.84 29.94 -12.11
CA GLU A 73 5.03 30.76 -12.19
C GLU A 73 6.08 30.19 -13.16
N GLY A 74 6.50 31.00 -14.12
CA GLY A 74 7.59 30.65 -15.04
C GLY A 74 7.27 29.55 -16.05
N GLN A 75 6.02 29.08 -16.13
CA GLN A 75 5.58 28.04 -17.05
C GLN A 75 4.58 28.55 -18.08
N SER A 76 4.67 28.06 -19.32
CA SER A 76 3.64 28.31 -20.34
C SER A 76 2.49 27.31 -20.18
N ILE A 77 1.35 27.78 -19.68
CA ILE A 77 0.12 26.97 -19.57
C ILE A 77 -0.69 27.16 -20.85
N LEU A 78 -1.17 26.05 -21.43
CA LEU A 78 -2.10 26.10 -22.57
C LEU A 78 -3.42 26.71 -22.10
N ASN A 79 -3.97 27.66 -22.88
CA ASN A 79 -5.22 28.36 -22.52
C ASN A 79 -6.38 27.41 -22.18
N GLU A 80 -6.43 26.24 -22.82
CA GLU A 80 -7.44 25.20 -22.56
C GLU A 80 -7.32 24.62 -21.13
N LEU A 81 -6.10 24.51 -20.61
CA LEU A 81 -5.85 23.98 -19.26
C LEU A 81 -6.04 25.03 -18.17
N ASP A 82 -5.70 26.29 -18.47
CA ASP A 82 -5.89 27.44 -17.56
C ASP A 82 -7.38 27.61 -17.20
N GLY A 83 -8.25 27.57 -18.21
CA GLY A 83 -9.70 27.64 -18.00
C GLY A 83 -10.32 26.45 -17.25
N CYS A 84 -9.58 25.36 -17.06
CA CYS A 84 -10.05 24.17 -16.33
C CYS A 84 -9.70 24.19 -14.84
N CYS A 85 -8.94 25.18 -14.36
CA CYS A 85 -8.47 25.25 -12.98
C CYS A 85 -9.12 26.43 -12.23
N PRO A 86 -10.18 26.20 -11.44
CA PRO A 86 -10.91 27.30 -10.78
C PRO A 86 -10.20 27.82 -9.53
N SER A 87 -9.24 27.06 -8.98
CA SER A 87 -8.60 27.35 -7.71
C SER A 87 -7.15 27.78 -7.89
N ASN A 88 -6.69 28.67 -7.01
CA ASN A 88 -5.31 29.11 -6.89
C ASN A 88 -4.77 28.68 -5.53
N GLY A 89 -3.47 28.43 -5.45
CA GLY A 89 -2.82 28.08 -4.18
C GLY A 89 -1.30 28.15 -4.28
N LEU A 90 -0.67 27.82 -3.17
CA LEU A 90 0.79 27.78 -3.04
C LEU A 90 1.23 26.35 -2.76
N VAL A 91 2.16 25.83 -3.57
CA VAL A 91 2.76 24.53 -3.31
C VAL A 91 3.66 24.63 -2.08
N HIS A 92 3.35 23.87 -1.03
CA HIS A 92 4.15 23.84 0.19
C HIS A 92 5.32 22.85 0.07
N GLN A 93 5.05 21.66 -0.46
CA GLN A 93 6.06 20.63 -0.72
C GLN A 93 5.58 19.59 -1.74
N VAL A 94 6.50 18.81 -2.29
CA VAL A 94 6.20 17.60 -3.06
C VAL A 94 6.17 16.40 -2.11
N VAL A 95 5.18 15.54 -2.27
CA VAL A 95 5.02 14.31 -1.48
C VAL A 95 4.90 13.11 -2.42
N TYR A 96 5.48 11.99 -2.01
CA TYR A 96 5.37 10.70 -2.68
C TYR A 96 4.44 9.79 -1.90
N ALA A 97 3.18 9.74 -2.34
CA ALA A 97 2.15 8.89 -1.74
C ALA A 97 2.31 7.46 -2.24
N VAL A 98 2.39 6.50 -1.32
CA VAL A 98 2.30 5.07 -1.61
C VAL A 98 0.83 4.66 -1.53
N ILE A 99 0.32 4.18 -2.66
CA ILE A 99 -1.04 3.67 -2.78
C ILE A 99 -0.97 2.15 -2.94
N GLY A 100 -1.86 1.44 -2.26
CA GLY A 100 -2.02 -0.01 -2.38
C GLY A 100 -3.46 -0.39 -2.63
N GLU A 101 -3.70 -1.65 -2.95
CA GLU A 101 -5.03 -2.21 -3.12
C GLU A 101 -5.32 -3.20 -1.99
N VAL A 102 -6.50 -3.08 -1.39
CA VAL A 102 -7.03 -4.04 -0.42
C VAL A 102 -8.45 -4.40 -0.87
N PHE A 103 -8.69 -5.68 -1.21
CA PHE A 103 -9.96 -6.20 -1.71
C PHE A 103 -10.55 -5.60 -2.98
N ASN A 104 -9.77 -5.08 -3.93
CA ASN A 104 -10.39 -4.35 -5.05
C ASN A 104 -10.27 -2.83 -4.93
N GLU A 105 -10.04 -2.35 -3.70
CA GLU A 105 -10.18 -0.94 -3.36
C GLU A 105 -8.81 -0.30 -3.16
N GLN A 106 -8.59 0.82 -3.83
CA GLN A 106 -7.41 1.63 -3.62
C GLN A 106 -7.45 2.24 -2.21
N CYS A 107 -6.31 2.19 -1.55
CA CYS A 107 -6.12 2.74 -0.22
C CYS A 107 -4.77 3.44 -0.13
N HIS A 108 -4.77 4.59 0.52
CA HIS A 108 -3.54 5.27 0.91
C HIS A 108 -2.81 4.45 1.98
N VAL A 109 -1.51 4.27 1.80
CA VAL A 109 -0.66 3.51 2.72
C VAL A 109 0.21 4.45 3.55
N ALA A 110 0.93 5.35 2.88
CA ALA A 110 1.87 6.26 3.53
C ALA A 110 2.32 7.38 2.58
N ASP A 111 2.81 8.48 3.16
CA ASP A 111 3.43 9.60 2.47
C ASP A 111 4.92 9.67 2.79
N PHE A 112 5.74 10.07 1.80
CA PHE A 112 7.18 10.26 1.95
C PHE A 112 7.64 11.56 1.29
N ASP A 113 8.66 12.18 1.86
CA ASP A 113 9.25 13.42 1.32
C ASP A 113 10.19 13.15 0.14
N SER A 114 10.53 11.88 -0.14
CA SER A 114 11.40 11.50 -1.25
C SER A 114 10.97 10.24 -1.99
N LEU A 115 11.15 10.26 -3.32
CA LEU A 115 10.88 9.10 -4.19
C LEU A 115 11.71 7.88 -3.78
N LYS A 116 12.94 8.10 -3.30
CA LYS A 116 13.85 7.04 -2.88
C LYS A 116 13.31 6.29 -1.68
N GLU A 117 12.78 7.00 -0.69
CA GLU A 117 12.19 6.40 0.51
C GLU A 117 10.90 5.66 0.17
N ALA A 118 10.02 6.27 -0.62
CA ALA A 118 8.80 5.63 -1.12
C ALA A 118 9.12 4.32 -1.86
N LYS A 119 10.09 4.34 -2.80
CA LYS A 119 10.56 3.14 -3.51
C LYS A 119 11.13 2.08 -2.58
N SER A 120 11.90 2.48 -1.57
CA SER A 120 12.46 1.54 -0.58
C SER A 120 11.36 0.88 0.26
N VAL A 121 10.29 1.61 0.59
CA VAL A 121 9.13 1.07 1.29
C VAL A 121 8.35 0.14 0.38
N VAL A 122 8.02 0.54 -0.84
CA VAL A 122 7.35 -0.32 -1.83
C VAL A 122 8.13 -1.61 -2.04
N LEU A 123 9.45 -1.56 -2.25
CA LEU A 123 10.27 -2.76 -2.39
C LEU A 123 10.15 -3.72 -1.19
N ARG A 124 10.16 -3.16 0.04
CA ARG A 124 10.03 -3.95 1.26
C ARG A 124 8.63 -4.52 1.44
N LEU A 125 7.59 -3.78 1.05
CA LEU A 125 6.19 -4.17 1.16
C LEU A 125 5.72 -5.09 0.01
N SER A 126 6.37 -5.04 -1.16
CA SER A 126 6.10 -5.93 -2.29
C SER A 126 6.66 -7.33 -2.06
N PHE A 127 7.57 -7.50 -1.09
CA PHE A 127 8.15 -8.79 -0.70
C PHE A 127 8.69 -9.63 -1.88
N GLU A 128 9.30 -8.99 -2.88
CA GLU A 128 9.85 -9.67 -4.07
C GLU A 128 10.92 -10.72 -3.74
N THR A 129 11.52 -10.66 -2.54
CA THR A 129 12.54 -11.60 -2.06
C THR A 129 11.99 -12.92 -1.51
N GLY A 130 10.66 -13.10 -1.43
CA GLY A 130 10.01 -14.41 -1.32
C GLY A 130 10.04 -15.14 0.02
N HIS A 131 10.66 -14.60 1.07
CA HIS A 131 10.63 -15.23 2.40
C HIS A 131 9.52 -14.63 3.26
N TYR A 132 8.34 -15.26 3.27
CA TYR A 132 7.38 -15.04 4.34
C TYR A 132 8.00 -15.49 5.67
N SER A 133 8.23 -14.58 6.60
CA SER A 133 8.37 -14.93 8.01
C SER A 133 7.09 -14.53 8.72
N ARG A 134 6.01 -15.24 8.41
CA ARG A 134 4.80 -15.22 9.25
C ARG A 134 4.69 -16.59 9.88
N ALA A 135 5.25 -16.72 11.09
CA ALA A 135 4.91 -17.84 11.96
C ALA A 135 3.46 -17.64 12.38
N TRP A 136 2.56 -18.48 11.86
CA TRP A 136 1.16 -18.51 12.26
C TRP A 136 0.99 -19.61 13.29
N GLU A 137 0.37 -19.27 14.42
CA GLU A 137 -0.15 -20.27 15.34
C GLU A 137 -1.58 -20.63 14.91
N ILE A 138 -1.75 -21.85 14.40
CA ILE A 138 -3.06 -22.38 14.02
C ILE A 138 -3.44 -23.41 15.08
N SER A 139 -4.54 -23.14 15.80
CA SER A 139 -5.06 -24.03 16.85
C SER A 139 -6.30 -24.82 16.41
N THR A 140 -6.79 -25.70 17.27
CA THR A 140 -8.06 -26.45 17.09
C THR A 140 -9.29 -25.55 16.95
N ALA A 141 -9.19 -24.25 17.26
CA ALA A 141 -10.24 -23.27 16.98
C ALA A 141 -10.35 -22.92 15.48
N HIS A 142 -9.33 -23.23 14.69
CA HIS A 142 -9.19 -22.80 13.28
C HIS A 142 -9.24 -23.97 12.28
N LEU A 143 -8.98 -25.20 12.75
CA LEU A 143 -8.98 -26.41 11.93
C LEU A 143 -10.06 -27.36 12.38
N THR A 144 -10.70 -28.03 11.41
CA THR A 144 -11.54 -29.18 11.72
C THR A 144 -10.67 -30.34 12.22
N GLU A 145 -11.27 -31.22 13.02
CA GLU A 145 -10.61 -32.44 13.51
C GLU A 145 -10.06 -33.31 12.36
N GLU A 146 -10.77 -33.35 11.23
CA GLU A 146 -10.34 -34.07 10.03
C GLU A 146 -9.07 -33.45 9.40
N ALA A 147 -9.02 -32.12 9.30
CA ALA A 147 -7.86 -31.41 8.78
C ALA A 147 -6.64 -31.57 9.70
N LEU A 148 -6.85 -31.55 11.02
CA LEU A 148 -5.78 -31.78 12.00
C LEU A 148 -5.19 -33.20 11.85
N ARG A 149 -6.03 -34.23 11.79
CA ARG A 149 -5.57 -35.63 11.59
C ARG A 149 -4.84 -35.82 10.27
N TYR A 150 -5.28 -35.15 9.22
CA TYR A 150 -4.58 -35.16 7.93
C TYR A 150 -3.15 -34.60 8.05
N LEU A 151 -2.99 -33.49 8.78
CA LEU A 151 -1.68 -32.87 9.01
C LEU A 151 -0.78 -33.74 9.89
N GLU A 152 -1.32 -34.31 10.98
CA GLU A 152 -0.59 -35.25 11.87
C GLU A 152 -0.08 -36.47 11.09
N HIS A 153 -0.97 -37.06 10.28
CA HIS A 153 -0.61 -38.17 9.40
C HIS A 153 0.52 -37.73 8.48
N ARG A 154 0.37 -36.62 7.74
CA ARG A 154 1.39 -36.13 6.80
C ARG A 154 2.74 -35.88 7.48
N ALA A 155 2.77 -35.21 8.63
CA ALA A 155 4.00 -34.94 9.40
C ALA A 155 4.72 -36.23 9.85
N GLY A 156 3.97 -37.32 10.06
CA GLY A 156 4.53 -38.64 10.39
C GLY A 156 5.20 -39.38 9.22
N TYR A 157 4.96 -38.98 7.97
CA TYR A 157 5.50 -39.65 6.76
C TYR A 157 6.73 -38.97 6.15
N PHE A 158 7.13 -37.77 6.60
CA PHE A 158 8.30 -37.10 6.03
C PHE A 158 9.59 -37.76 6.50
N TYR A 159 10.32 -38.36 5.57
CA TYR A 159 11.71 -38.76 5.75
C TYR A 159 12.54 -37.49 5.96
N SER A 160 13.58 -37.58 6.79
CA SER A 160 14.43 -36.48 7.30
C SER A 160 15.30 -35.73 6.27
N SER A 161 14.83 -35.59 5.04
CA SER A 161 15.49 -34.89 3.93
C SER A 161 14.54 -33.86 3.32
N PRO A 162 14.97 -32.60 3.13
CA PRO A 162 14.17 -31.57 2.48
C PRO A 162 13.73 -32.05 1.09
N THR A 163 12.43 -31.98 0.83
CA THR A 163 11.83 -32.35 -0.46
C THR A 163 11.88 -31.20 -1.47
N GLY A 164 12.14 -29.98 -0.99
CA GLY A 164 12.11 -28.76 -1.80
C GLY A 164 10.68 -28.30 -2.11
N LEU A 165 9.69 -28.82 -1.37
CA LEU A 165 8.30 -28.37 -1.46
C LEU A 165 8.13 -27.07 -0.68
N LEU A 166 7.14 -26.26 -1.09
CA LEU A 166 6.79 -25.00 -0.40
C LEU A 166 6.04 -25.22 0.93
N PHE A 167 5.76 -26.47 1.28
CA PHE A 167 5.08 -26.86 2.52
C PHE A 167 5.61 -28.21 2.99
N GLU A 168 6.42 -28.20 4.04
CA GLU A 168 7.00 -29.39 4.66
C GLU A 168 6.60 -29.45 6.14
N PRO A 169 5.56 -30.23 6.51
CA PRO A 169 5.13 -30.35 7.89
C PRO A 169 6.05 -31.27 8.70
N PHE A 170 6.35 -30.89 9.94
CA PHE A 170 7.16 -31.66 10.87
C PHE A 170 6.59 -31.59 12.30
N VAL A 171 6.89 -32.61 13.11
CA VAL A 171 6.38 -32.70 14.48
C VAL A 171 7.26 -31.92 15.47
N LEU A 172 6.65 -31.06 16.28
CA LEU A 172 7.26 -30.41 17.43
C LEU A 172 7.15 -31.32 18.66
N LYS A 173 8.24 -31.99 19.02
CA LYS A 173 8.26 -33.09 20.00
C LYS A 173 7.83 -32.69 21.41
N ASP A 174 8.03 -31.43 21.80
CA ASP A 174 7.83 -30.99 23.19
C ASP A 174 6.41 -30.47 23.47
N CYS A 175 5.59 -30.24 22.43
CA CYS A 175 4.26 -29.65 22.57
C CYS A 175 3.16 -30.35 21.78
N ASN A 176 3.43 -31.52 21.18
CA ASN A 176 2.53 -32.20 20.24
C ASN A 176 2.03 -31.28 19.11
N GLY A 177 2.80 -30.24 18.79
CA GLY A 177 2.50 -29.30 17.73
C GLY A 177 3.01 -29.78 16.37
N ILE A 178 2.51 -29.16 15.31
CA ILE A 178 3.01 -29.36 13.95
C ILE A 178 3.57 -28.03 13.47
N GLY A 179 4.84 -28.03 13.06
CA GLY A 179 5.45 -26.92 12.33
C GLY A 179 5.37 -27.19 10.83
N CYS A 180 5.52 -26.14 10.02
CA CYS A 180 5.76 -26.27 8.59
C CYS A 180 6.89 -25.32 8.17
N SER A 181 7.76 -25.79 7.28
CA SER A 181 8.81 -25.01 6.63
C SER A 181 8.67 -25.01 5.12
#